data_AF-A0A0U3BGS0-F1
#
_entry.id   AF-A0A0U3BGS0-F1
#
_cell.length_a   1.000
_cell.length_b   1.000
_cell.length_c   1.000
_cell.angle_alpha   90.00
_cell.angle_beta   90.00
_cell.angle_gamma   90.00
#
_symmetry.space_group_name_H-M   'P 1'
#
loop_
_entity.id
_entity.type
_entity.pdbx_description
1 polymer ?
#
loop_
_entity_poly.entity_id
_entity_poly.type
_entity_poly.pdbx_seq_one_letter_code
_entity_poly.pdbx_strand_id
1 'polypeptide(L)'
;MEEDDGGIFECSMCLMQEGFHYFNKDPNPKWSKFRYTEEVFLCRNPFLPATVKAQDSNTPYLVVGGICSSCSKSVCLDAACSFYWQRRFCVKCAANDDLSGHHLPSSIVSEAKRRVQNAESEMTVTSSNSEQHPPPHPGREKSVES
;
A
#
# COMPACT_ATOMS: atom_id res chain seq x y z
N MET A 1 -13.67 26.81 0.05
CA MET A 1 -13.52 25.67 -0.87
C MET A 1 -12.10 25.19 -0.60
N GLU A 2 -11.93 24.20 0.29
CA GLU A 2 -10.59 23.64 0.55
C GLU A 2 -10.47 22.48 -0.44
N GLU A 3 -9.68 22.69 -1.49
CA GLU A 3 -9.46 21.71 -2.54
C GLU A 3 -8.74 20.50 -1.95
N ASP A 4 -9.27 19.33 -2.29
CA ASP A 4 -8.70 18.04 -1.96
C ASP A 4 -7.51 17.87 -2.92
N ASP A 5 -6.30 18.27 -2.51
CA ASP A 5 -5.05 18.12 -3.29
C ASP A 5 -4.60 16.65 -3.41
N GLY A 6 -5.57 15.73 -3.32
CA GLY A 6 -5.37 14.31 -3.39
C GLY A 6 -4.70 13.87 -4.70
N GLY A 7 -4.29 12.62 -4.73
CA GLY A 7 -3.57 12.08 -5.87
C GLY A 7 -3.57 10.56 -5.87
N ILE A 8 -2.67 10.00 -6.67
CA ILE A 8 -2.43 8.56 -6.71
C ILE A 8 -1.21 8.25 -5.87
N PHE A 9 -1.40 7.40 -4.88
CA PHE A 9 -0.33 6.75 -4.15
C PHE A 9 0.15 5.56 -4.98
N GLU A 10 1.46 5.36 -5.08
CA GLU A 10 2.06 4.16 -5.67
C GLU A 10 3.07 3.56 -4.71
N CYS A 11 2.97 2.26 -4.43
CA CYS A 11 3.95 1.55 -3.62
C CYS A 11 5.19 1.19 -4.45
N SER A 12 6.37 1.63 -4.03
CA SER A 12 7.64 1.32 -4.70
C SER A 12 8.09 -0.14 -4.62
N MET A 13 7.32 -1.01 -3.96
CA MET A 13 7.67 -2.41 -3.70
C MET A 13 6.79 -3.35 -4.52
N CYS A 14 5.46 -3.19 -4.45
CA CYS A 14 4.50 -4.02 -5.17
C CYS A 14 3.79 -3.30 -6.32
N LEU A 15 4.08 -2.01 -6.56
CA LEU A 15 3.45 -1.16 -7.58
C LEU A 15 1.92 -0.97 -7.42
N MET A 16 1.36 -1.37 -6.28
CA MET A 16 -0.04 -1.10 -5.96
C MET A 16 -0.29 0.41 -5.99
N GLN A 17 -1.30 0.80 -6.75
CA GLN A 17 -1.77 2.17 -6.86
C GLN A 17 -3.12 2.34 -6.19
N GLU A 18 -3.28 3.40 -5.40
CA GLU A 18 -4.56 3.73 -4.75
C GLU A 18 -4.76 5.23 -4.66
N GLY A 19 -6.03 5.67 -4.69
CA GLY A 19 -6.37 7.08 -4.51
C GLY A 19 -6.17 7.52 -3.05
N PHE A 20 -5.50 8.65 -2.85
CA PHE A 20 -5.43 9.31 -1.54
C PHE A 20 -6.01 10.72 -1.63
N HIS A 21 -6.53 11.19 -0.50
CA HIS A 21 -7.13 12.50 -0.33
C HIS A 21 -6.16 13.46 0.40
N TYR A 22 -5.39 12.94 1.37
CA TYR A 22 -4.46 13.75 2.16
C TYR A 22 -3.12 13.07 2.34
N PHE A 23 -2.02 13.84 2.32
CA PHE A 23 -0.69 13.38 2.73
C PHE A 23 -0.15 14.29 3.83
N ASN A 24 -0.22 13.83 5.09
CA ASN A 24 0.29 14.57 6.24
C ASN A 24 0.37 13.67 7.50
N LYS A 25 0.98 14.18 8.57
CA LYS A 25 0.91 13.61 9.94
C LYS A 25 -0.41 13.93 10.63
N ASP A 26 -0.94 15.12 10.34
CA ASP A 26 -2.13 15.66 10.97
C ASP A 26 -3.26 15.74 9.93
N PRO A 27 -4.17 14.75 9.86
CA PRO A 27 -5.44 14.95 9.18
C PRO A 27 -6.14 16.19 9.75
N ASN A 28 -6.82 16.96 8.91
CA ASN A 28 -7.47 18.22 9.30
C ASN A 28 -8.20 18.07 10.65
N PRO A 29 -7.91 18.93 11.65
CA PRO A 29 -8.48 18.83 13.00
C PRO A 29 -10.02 18.84 13.04
N LYS A 30 -10.68 19.38 12.00
CA LYS A 30 -12.14 19.34 11.85
C LYS A 30 -12.69 17.94 11.67
N TRP A 31 -11.88 17.02 11.15
CA TRP A 31 -12.30 15.69 10.74
C TRP A 31 -11.62 14.56 11.51
N SER A 32 -10.49 14.80 12.16
CA SER A 32 -9.80 13.78 12.96
C SER A 32 -9.31 14.35 14.28
N LYS A 33 -9.45 13.56 15.34
CA LYS A 33 -8.89 13.87 16.67
C LYS A 33 -7.52 13.21 16.89
N PHE A 34 -7.04 12.45 15.92
CA PHE A 34 -5.80 11.68 16.01
C PHE A 34 -4.72 12.26 15.11
N ARG A 35 -3.49 12.22 15.61
CA ARG A 35 -2.25 12.57 14.91
C ARG A 35 -1.42 11.32 14.67
N TYR A 36 -0.90 11.16 13.46
CA TYR A 36 0.05 10.11 13.14
C TYR A 36 1.48 10.50 13.55
N THR A 37 2.28 9.49 13.87
CA THR A 37 3.70 9.67 14.20
C THR A 37 4.56 9.94 12.96
N GLU A 38 4.03 9.66 11.77
CA GLU A 38 4.69 9.79 10.47
C GLU A 38 3.73 10.37 9.43
N GLU A 39 4.28 10.91 8.34
CA GLU A 39 3.47 11.36 7.21
C GLU A 39 2.90 10.15 6.49
N VAL A 40 1.57 10.13 6.36
CA VAL A 40 0.83 9.01 5.80
C VAL A 40 -0.08 9.48 4.68
N PHE A 41 -0.26 8.60 3.70
CA PHE A 41 -1.27 8.78 2.65
C PHE A 41 -2.60 8.31 3.20
N LEU A 42 -3.58 9.20 3.23
CA LEU A 42 -4.90 8.98 3.81
C LEU A 42 -5.97 8.99 2.73
N CYS A 43 -6.89 8.04 2.77
CA CYS A 43 -8.12 8.09 2.02
C CYS A 43 -9.32 8.23 2.94
N ARG A 44 -10.39 8.90 2.48
CA ARG A 44 -11.68 8.89 3.20
C ARG A 44 -12.14 7.46 3.37
N ASN A 45 -12.66 7.13 4.55
CA ASN A 45 -13.12 5.79 4.84
C ASN A 45 -14.39 5.47 3.99
N PRO A 46 -14.30 4.56 3.00
CA PRO A 46 -15.42 4.24 2.13
C PRO A 46 -16.44 3.31 2.80
N PHE A 47 -16.10 2.77 3.98
CA PHE A 47 -16.95 1.84 4.74
C PHE A 47 -17.82 2.54 5.77
N LEU A 48 -17.78 3.88 5.84
CA LEU A 48 -18.73 4.61 6.67
C LEU A 48 -20.13 4.52 6.07
N PRO A 49 -21.16 4.27 6.89
CA PRO A 49 -22.54 4.37 6.42
C PRO A 49 -22.80 5.76 5.85
N ALA A 50 -23.60 5.86 4.78
CA ALA A 50 -23.93 7.13 4.14
C ALA A 50 -24.60 8.16 5.09
N THR A 51 -25.15 7.69 6.21
CA THR A 51 -25.77 8.53 7.25
C THR A 51 -24.77 9.14 8.23
N VAL A 52 -23.53 8.62 8.28
CA VAL A 52 -22.50 9.05 9.22
C VAL A 52 -21.56 10.03 8.51
N LYS A 53 -21.44 11.24 9.05
CA LYS A 53 -20.46 12.20 8.56
C LYS A 53 -19.07 11.82 9.06
N ALA A 54 -18.04 12.10 8.27
CA ALA A 54 -16.65 11.82 8.62
C ALA A 54 -16.28 12.39 10.01
N GLN A 55 -16.67 13.62 10.32
CA GLN A 55 -16.36 14.25 11.62
C GLN A 55 -16.99 13.55 12.84
N ASP A 56 -18.06 12.77 12.63
CA ASP A 56 -18.78 12.06 13.70
C ASP A 56 -18.24 10.63 13.86
N SER A 57 -17.33 10.19 12.98
CA SER A 57 -16.68 8.90 13.03
C SER A 57 -15.36 8.95 13.81
N ASN A 58 -15.07 7.88 14.54
CA ASN A 58 -13.75 7.68 15.15
C ASN A 58 -12.68 7.28 14.12
N THR A 59 -13.08 6.80 12.94
CA THR A 59 -12.19 6.40 11.84
C THR A 59 -12.64 7.03 10.52
N PRO A 60 -12.53 8.37 10.37
CA PRO A 60 -12.94 9.07 9.15
C PRO A 60 -12.04 8.77 7.95
N TYR A 61 -10.81 8.32 8.24
CA TYR A 61 -9.77 8.07 7.26
C TYR A 61 -9.17 6.69 7.44
N LEU A 62 -8.70 6.12 6.34
CA LEU A 62 -7.87 4.92 6.32
C LEU A 62 -6.48 5.30 5.82
N VAL A 63 -5.47 4.61 6.34
CA VAL A 63 -4.09 4.77 5.89
C VAL A 63 -3.85 3.85 4.70
N VAL A 64 -3.39 4.41 3.59
CA VAL A 64 -3.01 3.68 2.37
C VAL A 64 -1.55 3.24 2.44
N GLY A 65 -0.69 4.12 2.95
CA GLY A 65 0.75 3.88 3.03
C GLY A 65 1.49 5.05 3.67
N GLY A 66 2.81 5.07 3.52
CA GLY A 66 3.65 6.21 3.93
C GLY A 66 5.05 6.12 3.36
N ILE A 67 5.99 6.81 3.97
CA ILE A 67 7.34 6.98 3.43
C ILE A 67 8.35 6.12 4.21
N CYS A 68 9.19 5.37 3.49
CA CYS A 68 10.32 4.68 4.09
C CYS A 68 11.32 5.69 4.65
N SER A 69 11.63 5.62 5.94
CA SER A 69 12.52 6.57 6.61
C SER A 69 13.99 6.46 6.19
N SER A 70 14.39 5.38 5.51
CA SER A 70 15.77 5.19 5.03
C SER A 70 15.97 5.63 3.58
N CYS A 71 15.04 5.31 2.67
CA CYS A 71 15.19 5.58 1.24
C CYS A 71 14.17 6.60 0.68
N SER A 72 13.30 7.15 1.51
CA SER A 72 12.27 8.14 1.16
C SER A 72 11.26 7.70 0.10
N LYS A 73 11.19 6.41 -0.22
CA LYS A 73 10.21 5.86 -1.16
C LYS A 73 8.86 5.57 -0.49
N SER A 74 7.79 5.74 -1.24
CA SER A 74 6.42 5.40 -0.84
C SER A 74 6.22 3.89 -0.73
N VAL A 75 5.66 3.42 0.38
CA VAL A 75 5.39 1.99 0.63
C VAL A 75 4.03 1.79 1.30
N CYS A 76 3.29 0.77 0.83
CA CYS A 76 1.98 0.43 1.37
C CYS A 76 2.11 -0.28 2.72
N LEU A 77 0.97 -0.55 3.37
CA LEU A 77 0.91 -1.21 4.67
C LEU A 77 1.09 -2.73 4.61
N ASP A 78 1.22 -3.32 3.42
CA ASP A 78 1.40 -4.75 3.28
C ASP A 78 2.70 -5.21 3.97
N ALA A 79 2.61 -6.34 4.69
CA ALA A 79 3.72 -6.89 5.45
C ALA A 79 4.94 -7.24 4.58
N ALA A 80 4.73 -7.58 3.30
CA ALA A 80 5.79 -7.84 2.33
C ALA A 80 6.42 -6.54 1.78
N CYS A 81 5.78 -5.38 1.95
CA CYS A 81 6.27 -4.11 1.42
C CYS A 81 6.91 -3.23 2.49
N SER A 82 6.35 -3.20 3.70
CA SER A 82 6.83 -2.32 4.77
C SER A 82 6.82 -2.93 6.16
N PHE A 83 7.55 -2.27 7.05
CA PHE A 83 7.66 -2.60 8.46
C PHE A 83 7.61 -1.30 9.28
N TYR A 84 6.87 -1.29 10.40
CA TYR A 84 6.86 -0.15 11.32
C TYR A 84 7.62 -0.49 12.60
N TRP A 85 8.69 0.27 12.88
CA TRP A 85 9.44 0.24 14.14
C TRP A 85 9.80 1.67 14.53
N GLN A 86 8.93 2.32 15.30
CA GLN A 86 8.92 3.77 15.59
C GLN A 86 8.73 4.68 14.35
N ARG A 87 9.13 4.20 13.18
CA ARG A 87 8.97 4.79 11.85
C ARG A 87 8.76 3.66 10.84
N ARG A 88 8.18 3.98 9.67
CA ARG A 88 8.06 3.02 8.56
C ARG A 88 9.36 2.88 7.78
N PHE A 89 9.68 1.63 7.43
CA PHE A 89 10.77 1.25 6.53
C PHE A 89 10.21 0.31 5.46
N CYS A 90 10.72 0.39 4.23
CA CYS A 90 10.45 -0.67 3.25
C CYS A 90 11.17 -1.96 3.69
N VAL A 91 10.63 -3.12 3.32
CA VAL A 91 11.20 -4.40 3.78
C VAL A 91 12.66 -4.58 3.35
N LYS A 92 13.03 -4.05 2.17
CA LYS A 92 14.42 -4.06 1.67
C LYS A 92 15.36 -3.26 2.56
N CYS A 93 14.97 -2.05 2.97
CA CYS A 93 15.78 -1.25 3.89
C CYS A 93 15.84 -1.93 5.27
N ALA A 94 14.71 -2.42 5.79
CA ALA A 94 14.68 -3.07 7.10
C ALA A 94 15.52 -4.36 7.18
N ALA A 95 15.74 -5.03 6.05
CA ALA A 95 16.60 -6.21 5.95
C ALA A 95 18.10 -5.87 5.86
N ASN A 96 18.47 -4.61 5.66
CA ASN A 96 19.86 -4.18 5.63
C ASN A 96 20.34 -3.87 7.05
N ASP A 97 21.53 -4.37 7.40
CA ASP A 97 22.13 -4.16 8.73
C ASP A 97 22.66 -2.72 8.90
N ASP A 98 22.90 -2.00 7.79
CA ASP A 98 23.32 -0.60 7.77
C ASP A 98 22.15 0.29 7.32
N LEU A 99 21.35 0.72 8.29
CA LEU A 99 20.31 1.73 8.09
C LEU A 99 20.88 3.08 8.51
N SER A 100 20.86 4.05 7.60
CA SER A 100 21.32 5.43 7.74
C SER A 100 20.95 6.11 9.08
N GLY A 101 21.69 5.82 10.15
CA GLY A 101 21.44 6.34 11.50
C GLY A 101 20.32 5.66 12.29
N HIS A 102 19.80 4.50 11.88
CA HIS A 102 18.75 3.78 12.60
C HIS A 102 19.20 2.40 13.05
N HIS A 103 19.15 2.13 14.35
CA HIS A 103 19.47 0.81 14.89
C HIS A 103 18.18 0.00 15.11
N LEU A 104 17.85 -0.88 14.18
CA LEU A 104 16.76 -1.84 14.35
C LEU A 104 17.23 -3.00 15.24
N PRO A 105 16.39 -3.53 16.15
CA PRO A 105 16.69 -4.76 16.84
C PRO A 105 16.90 -5.92 15.87
N SER A 106 17.79 -6.86 16.20
CA SER A 106 18.11 -8.01 15.35
C SER A 106 16.91 -8.88 15.00
N SER A 107 15.89 -8.93 15.87
CA SER A 107 14.63 -9.63 15.61
C SER A 107 13.85 -9.00 14.45
N ILE A 108 13.84 -7.67 14.34
CA ILE A 108 13.17 -6.94 13.26
C ILE A 108 13.92 -7.15 11.94
N VAL A 109 15.25 -7.06 11.98
CA VAL A 109 16.08 -7.28 10.79
C VAL A 109 15.94 -8.71 10.27
N SER A 110 15.96 -9.70 11.18
CA SER A 110 15.79 -11.12 10.82
C SER A 110 14.41 -11.38 10.19
N GLU A 111 13.36 -10.78 10.76
CA GLU A 111 12.02 -10.87 10.20
C GLU A 111 11.91 -10.20 8.83
N ALA A 112 12.53 -9.03 8.64
CA ALA A 112 12.57 -8.36 7.34
C ALA A 112 13.32 -9.21 6.28
N LYS A 113 14.47 -9.80 6.65
CA LYS A 113 15.22 -10.75 5.79
C LYS A 113 14.34 -11.94 5.39
N ARG A 114 13.61 -12.52 6.33
CA ARG A 114 12.67 -13.63 6.07
C ARG A 114 11.55 -13.22 5.08
N ARG A 115 10.99 -12.02 5.23
CA ARG A 115 9.93 -11.52 4.33
C ARG A 115 10.43 -11.26 2.92
N VAL A 116 11.66 -10.75 2.77
CA VAL A 116 12.30 -10.59 1.45
C VAL A 116 12.42 -11.94 0.75
N GLN A 117 12.94 -12.96 1.45
CA GLN A 117 13.10 -14.31 0.91
C GLN A 117 11.76 -14.93 0.48
N ASN A 118 10.71 -14.76 1.29
CA ASN A 118 9.38 -15.25 0.96
C ASN A 118 8.81 -14.57 -0.30
N ALA A 119 8.93 -13.24 -0.41
CA ALA A 119 8.42 -12.49 -1.56
C ALA A 119 9.14 -12.87 -2.87
N GLU A 120 10.45 -13.15 -2.81
CA GLU A 120 11.21 -13.63 -3.97
C GLU A 120 10.78 -15.05 -4.41
N SER A 121 10.44 -15.91 -3.44
CA SER A 121 9.97 -17.26 -3.72
C SER A 121 8.57 -17.29 -4.37
N GLU A 122 7.67 -16.37 -4.02
CA GLU A 122 6.33 -16.29 -4.63
C GLU A 122 6.37 -15.78 -6.09
N MET A 123 7.35 -14.94 -6.40
CA MET A 123 7.54 -14.38 -7.75
C MET A 123 8.14 -15.41 -8.73
N THR A 124 8.90 -16.39 -8.23
CA THR A 124 9.43 -17.49 -9.06
C THR A 124 8.37 -18.56 -9.39
N VAL A 125 7.40 -18.78 -8.50
CA VAL A 125 6.29 -19.74 -8.73
C VAL A 125 5.30 -19.23 -9.78
N THR A 126 5.00 -17.93 -9.79
CA THR A 126 4.03 -17.32 -10.73
C THR A 126 4.53 -17.24 -12.17
N SER A 127 5.85 -17.11 -12.39
CA SER A 127 6.46 -17.08 -13.73
C SER A 127 6.45 -18.44 -14.44
N SER A 128 6.06 -19.52 -13.76
CA SER A 128 6.04 -20.88 -14.30
C SER A 128 4.67 -21.28 -14.90
N ASN A 129 3.65 -20.43 -14.80
CA ASN A 129 2.26 -20.82 -15.10
C ASN A 129 1.57 -19.98 -16.20
N SER A 130 2.32 -19.17 -16.95
CA SER A 130 1.78 -18.29 -18.00
C SER A 130 2.00 -18.84 -19.42
N GLU A 131 1.55 -20.08 -19.70
CA GLU A 131 1.47 -20.63 -21.06
C GLU A 131 0.26 -21.57 -21.21
N GLN A 132 -0.96 -21.05 -21.04
CA GLN A 132 -2.16 -21.70 -21.57
C GLN A 132 -3.08 -20.65 -22.18
N HIS A 133 -2.80 -20.30 -23.43
CA HIS A 133 -3.75 -19.60 -24.28
C HIS A 133 -4.87 -20.60 -24.63
N PRO A 134 -6.15 -20.32 -24.34
CA PRO A 134 -7.22 -21.18 -24.83
C PRO A 134 -7.24 -21.13 -26.36
N PRO A 135 -7.49 -22.26 -27.06
CA PRO A 135 -7.59 -22.28 -28.51
C PRO A 135 -8.74 -21.37 -28.97
N PRO A 136 -8.62 -20.73 -30.15
CA PRO A 136 -9.66 -19.88 -30.67
C PRO A 136 -10.96 -20.68 -30.87
N HIS A 137 -12.05 -20.19 -30.28
CA HIS A 137 -13.38 -20.77 -30.44
C HIS A 137 -13.78 -20.76 -31.92
N PRO A 138 -14.35 -21.85 -32.46
CA PRO A 138 -14.86 -21.88 -33.82
C PRO A 138 -16.03 -20.92 -33.97
N GLY A 139 -15.96 -20.08 -35.01
CA GLY A 139 -16.91 -19.03 -35.32
C GLY A 139 -18.35 -19.55 -35.49
N ARG A 140 -19.29 -18.84 -34.90
CA ARG A 140 -20.73 -19.02 -35.08
C ARG A 140 -21.11 -18.59 -36.49
N GLU A 141 -21.40 -19.55 -37.37
CA GLU A 141 -22.03 -19.29 -38.66
C GLU A 141 -23.37 -18.56 -38.44
N LYS A 142 -23.56 -17.46 -39.17
CA LYS A 142 -24.83 -16.74 -39.22
C LYS A 142 -25.72 -17.46 -40.24
N SER A 143 -26.75 -18.14 -39.77
CA SER A 143 -27.87 -18.56 -40.63
C SER A 143 -28.60 -17.30 -41.11
N VAL A 144 -28.58 -17.09 -42.42
CA VAL A 144 -29.42 -16.16 -43.16
C VAL A 144 -30.56 -16.98 -43.75
N GLU A 145 -31.80 -16.68 -43.36
CA GLU A 145 -33.05 -17.04 -44.05
C GLU A 145 -33.85 -15.74 -44.07
N SER A 146 -33.99 -15.04 -45.22
CA SER A 146 -34.87 -15.31 -46.38
C SER A 146 -36.34 -15.36 -46.02
#